data_AF-A0A1H7WXA7-F1
#
_entry.id   AF-A0A1H7WXA7-F1
#
_cell.length_a   1.000
_cell.length_b   1.000
_cell.length_c   1.000
_cell.angle_alpha   90.00
_cell.angle_beta   90.00
_cell.angle_gamma   90.00
#
_symmetry.space_group_name_H-M   'P 1'
#
loop_
_entity.id
_entity.type
_entity.pdbx_description
1 polymer ?
#
loop_
_entity_poly.entity_id
_entity_poly.type
_entity_poly.pdbx_seq_one_letter_code
_entity_poly.pdbx_strand_id
1 'polypeptide(L)'
;MKKSILLFCLSALLLTGCSEKDKTYYLSHIEDAQDKLKQCKKQAAEAIVSRDKAKFEAVEKDKECIAAKQAIRENHKIQIEKARLEKEALEKAKISKVRKKLDEKFAKLDWKETAYQYVNSDCAKKPHFK
;
A
#
# COMPACT_ATOMS: atom_id res chain seq x y z
N MET A 1 32.94 38.06 -39.75
CA MET A 1 32.93 37.27 -38.50
C MET A 1 31.50 37.23 -37.97
N LYS A 2 30.95 36.02 -37.78
CA LYS A 2 29.72 35.63 -37.05
C LYS A 2 29.11 34.42 -37.76
N LYS A 3 29.61 33.23 -37.42
CA LYS A 3 28.94 31.96 -37.74
C LYS A 3 28.89 31.14 -36.46
N SER A 4 27.65 30.86 -36.06
CA SER A 4 27.18 29.67 -35.36
C SER A 4 28.11 29.05 -34.33
N ILE A 5 27.97 29.47 -33.07
CA ILE A 5 28.33 28.65 -31.91
C ILE A 5 27.17 28.76 -30.92
N LEU A 6 26.05 28.12 -31.26
CA LEU A 6 24.85 28.11 -30.40
C LEU A 6 24.10 26.80 -30.64
N LEU A 7 24.80 25.67 -30.58
CA LEU A 7 24.21 24.35 -30.82
C LEU A 7 25.10 23.21 -30.33
N PHE A 8 25.54 23.23 -29.06
CA PHE A 8 26.28 22.07 -28.53
C PHE A 8 26.09 21.75 -27.03
N CYS A 9 25.07 22.30 -26.35
CA CYS A 9 24.87 22.04 -24.92
C CYS A 9 23.59 21.29 -24.55
N LEU A 10 22.88 20.67 -25.51
CA LEU A 10 21.63 19.93 -25.23
C LEU A 10 21.70 18.41 -25.43
N SER A 11 22.89 17.82 -25.47
CA SER A 11 23.06 16.36 -25.64
C SER A 11 23.46 15.59 -24.36
N ALA A 12 23.58 16.25 -23.20
CA ALA A 12 24.09 15.63 -21.98
C ALA A 12 23.01 15.07 -21.01
N LEU A 13 21.71 15.20 -21.30
CA LEU A 13 20.63 14.78 -20.40
C LEU A 13 20.09 13.36 -20.66
N LEU A 14 20.70 12.56 -21.55
CA LEU A 14 20.24 11.22 -21.92
C LEU A 14 21.15 10.07 -21.45
N LEU A 15 22.07 10.31 -20.52
CA LEU A 15 23.00 9.28 -20.00
C LEU A 15 22.59 8.63 -18.67
N THR A 16 21.35 8.76 -18.20
CA THR A 16 20.88 8.02 -16.99
C THR A 16 20.54 6.55 -17.28
N GLY A 17 21.16 5.94 -18.29
CA GLY A 17 20.78 4.64 -18.85
C GLY A 17 21.54 3.41 -18.34
N CYS A 18 22.35 3.50 -17.27
CA CYS A 18 23.11 2.36 -16.74
C CYS A 18 23.23 2.31 -15.20
N SER A 19 22.32 2.92 -14.45
CA SER A 19 22.20 2.61 -13.02
C SER A 19 21.13 1.57 -12.83
N GLU A 20 21.48 0.43 -12.21
CA GLU A 20 20.49 -0.51 -11.69
C GLU A 20 19.51 0.27 -10.80
N LYS A 21 18.21 0.19 -11.11
CA LYS A 21 17.16 0.81 -10.31
C LYS A 21 17.02 0.05 -8.99
N ASP A 22 17.10 0.76 -7.88
CA ASP A 22 17.05 0.17 -6.55
C ASP A 22 15.60 0.07 -6.02
N LYS A 23 15.45 -0.47 -4.80
CA LYS A 23 14.15 -0.62 -4.14
C LYS A 23 13.46 0.73 -3.95
N THR A 24 14.21 1.78 -3.62
CA THR A 24 13.69 3.11 -3.32
C THR A 24 13.05 3.73 -4.56
N TYR A 25 13.74 3.66 -5.70
CA TYR A 25 13.19 4.04 -6.99
C TYR A 25 11.86 3.32 -7.27
N TYR A 26 11.84 1.99 -7.11
CA TYR A 26 10.64 1.22 -7.42
C TYR A 26 9.50 1.45 -6.44
N LEU A 27 9.77 1.85 -5.20
CA LEU A 27 8.75 2.26 -4.25
C LEU A 27 8.04 3.55 -4.67
N SER A 28 8.75 4.48 -5.29
CA SER A 28 8.13 5.69 -5.88
C SER A 28 7.53 5.46 -7.27
N HIS A 29 7.90 4.36 -7.94
CA HIS A 29 7.47 4.01 -9.30
C HIS A 29 6.99 2.56 -9.37
N ILE A 30 5.84 2.30 -8.75
CA ILE A 30 5.31 0.93 -8.62
C ILE A 30 4.92 0.31 -9.98
N GLU A 31 4.51 1.11 -10.96
CA GLU A 31 4.22 0.62 -12.31
C GLU A 31 5.50 0.08 -12.97
N ASP A 32 6.61 0.83 -12.91
CA ASP A 32 7.93 0.36 -13.34
C ASP A 32 8.35 -0.92 -12.62
N ALA A 33 8.04 -1.03 -11.32
CA ALA A 33 8.35 -2.23 -10.55
C ALA A 33 7.56 -3.44 -11.06
N GLN A 34 6.29 -3.25 -11.43
CA GLN A 34 5.45 -4.30 -12.01
C GLN A 34 5.98 -4.76 -13.35
N ASP A 35 6.35 -3.82 -14.22
CA ASP A 35 6.85 -4.16 -15.54
C ASP A 35 8.21 -4.84 -15.48
N LYS A 36 9.12 -4.37 -14.60
CA LYS A 36 10.37 -5.07 -14.34
C LYS A 36 10.13 -6.47 -13.79
N LEU A 37 9.24 -6.64 -12.82
CA LEU A 37 8.93 -7.96 -12.27
C LEU A 37 8.34 -8.91 -13.33
N LYS A 38 7.49 -8.41 -14.24
CA LYS A 38 6.97 -9.20 -15.38
C LYS A 38 8.11 -9.63 -16.30
N GLN A 39 9.03 -8.72 -16.61
CA GLN A 39 10.22 -9.03 -17.41
C GLN A 39 11.07 -10.12 -16.76
N CYS A 40 11.39 -9.98 -15.46
CA CYS A 40 12.18 -10.97 -14.71
C CYS A 40 11.50 -12.34 -14.70
N LYS A 41 10.17 -12.38 -14.50
CA LYS A 41 9.39 -13.64 -14.55
C LYS A 41 9.44 -14.28 -15.92
N LYS A 42 9.35 -13.49 -16.99
CA LYS A 42 9.45 -13.98 -18.36
C LYS A 42 10.83 -14.59 -18.63
N GLN A 43 11.90 -13.89 -18.26
CA GLN A 43 13.27 -14.39 -18.42
C GLN A 43 13.53 -15.68 -17.63
N ALA A 44 13.02 -15.75 -16.40
CA ALA A 44 13.08 -16.96 -15.59
C ALA A 44 12.30 -18.13 -16.23
N ALA A 45 11.09 -17.87 -16.74
CA ALA A 45 10.28 -18.88 -17.42
C ALA A 45 10.96 -19.40 -18.69
N GLU A 46 11.54 -18.50 -19.49
CA GLU A 46 12.33 -18.87 -20.68
C GLU A 46 13.52 -19.76 -20.30
N ALA A 47 14.25 -19.41 -19.23
CA ALA A 47 15.37 -20.21 -18.73
C ALA A 47 14.93 -21.60 -18.25
N ILE A 48 13.75 -21.71 -17.60
CA ILE A 48 13.17 -23.00 -17.20
C ILE A 48 12.83 -23.83 -18.44
N VAL A 49 12.16 -23.24 -19.44
CA VAL A 49 11.77 -23.94 -20.67
C VAL A 49 12.99 -24.43 -21.44
N SER A 50 14.06 -23.63 -21.50
CA SER A 50 15.32 -24.02 -22.15
C SER A 50 16.21 -24.91 -21.28
N ARG A 51 15.77 -25.28 -20.06
CA ARG A 51 16.56 -26.01 -19.04
C ARG A 51 17.93 -25.36 -18.74
N ASP A 52 18.00 -24.04 -18.89
CA ASP A 52 19.20 -23.25 -18.64
C ASP A 52 19.25 -22.80 -17.18
N LYS A 53 19.84 -23.66 -16.35
CA LYS A 53 19.99 -23.41 -14.91
C LYS A 53 20.81 -22.15 -14.62
N ALA A 54 21.85 -21.87 -15.41
CA ALA A 54 22.71 -20.71 -15.19
C ALA A 54 21.95 -19.40 -15.42
N LYS A 55 21.18 -19.32 -16.51
CA LYS A 55 20.33 -18.17 -16.80
C LYS A 55 19.23 -17.99 -15.77
N PHE A 56 18.63 -19.08 -15.29
CA PHE A 56 17.65 -19.01 -14.21
C PHE A 56 18.25 -18.43 -12.92
N GLU A 57 19.41 -18.94 -12.48
CA GLU A 57 20.10 -18.43 -11.30
C GLU A 57 20.55 -16.97 -11.45
N ALA A 58 20.94 -16.55 -12.66
CA ALA A 58 21.28 -15.16 -12.95
C ALA A 58 20.08 -14.23 -12.73
N VAL A 59 18.88 -14.63 -13.20
CA VAL A 59 17.65 -13.87 -12.99
C VAL A 59 17.24 -13.83 -11.52
N GLU A 60 17.45 -14.90 -10.76
CA GLU A 60 17.17 -14.91 -9.32
C GLU A 60 18.11 -14.01 -8.50
N LYS A 61 19.37 -13.88 -8.94
CA LYS A 61 20.40 -13.06 -8.29
C LYS A 61 20.45 -11.63 -8.83
N ASP A 62 19.68 -11.31 -9.86
CA ASP A 62 19.61 -9.98 -10.45
C ASP A 62 19.08 -8.95 -9.44
N LYS A 63 19.89 -7.94 -9.16
CA LYS A 63 19.62 -6.96 -8.11
C LYS A 63 18.39 -6.11 -8.41
N GLU A 64 18.15 -5.79 -9.67
CA GLU A 64 17.00 -4.98 -10.10
C GLU A 64 15.71 -5.79 -10.02
N CYS A 65 15.74 -7.08 -10.39
CA CYS A 65 14.64 -8.02 -10.19
C CYS A 65 14.30 -8.21 -8.70
N ILE A 66 15.31 -8.33 -7.84
CA ILE A 66 15.14 -8.38 -6.39
C ILE A 66 14.52 -7.07 -5.88
N ALA A 67 15.04 -5.92 -6.31
CA ALA A 67 14.55 -4.60 -5.91
C ALA A 67 13.09 -4.39 -6.29
N ALA A 68 12.72 -4.66 -7.55
CA ALA A 68 11.34 -4.55 -8.03
C ALA A 68 10.38 -5.48 -7.26
N LYS A 69 10.79 -6.73 -7.02
CA LYS A 69 10.02 -7.71 -6.22
C LYS A 69 9.82 -7.24 -4.78
N GLN A 70 10.86 -6.68 -4.17
CA GLN A 70 10.79 -6.15 -2.80
C GLN A 70 9.90 -4.91 -2.72
N ALA A 71 9.99 -3.99 -3.69
CA ALA A 71 9.16 -2.79 -3.74
C ALA A 71 7.66 -3.15 -3.86
N ILE A 72 7.30 -4.10 -4.72
CA ILE A 72 5.90 -4.56 -4.85
C ILE A 72 5.38 -5.17 -3.53
N ARG A 73 6.19 -6.01 -2.88
CA ARG A 73 5.82 -6.62 -1.59
C ARG A 73 5.61 -5.57 -0.51
N GLU A 74 6.51 -4.60 -0.45
CA GLU A 74 6.44 -3.51 0.53
C GLU A 74 5.23 -2.61 0.27
N ASN A 75 4.99 -2.22 -0.97
CA ASN A 75 3.80 -1.45 -1.33
C ASN A 75 2.51 -2.19 -0.95
N HIS A 76 2.43 -3.51 -1.17
CA HIS A 76 1.27 -4.29 -0.75
C HIS A 76 1.03 -4.22 0.76
N LYS A 77 2.09 -4.31 1.58
CA LYS A 77 1.99 -4.14 3.04
C LYS A 77 1.50 -2.75 3.41
N ILE A 78 2.04 -1.72 2.78
CA ILE A 78 1.64 -0.32 3.01
C ILE A 78 0.15 -0.13 2.68
N GLN A 79 -0.33 -0.67 1.57
CA GLN A 79 -1.76 -0.57 1.19
C GLN A 79 -2.67 -1.30 2.17
N ILE A 80 -2.29 -2.50 2.63
CA ILE A 80 -3.06 -3.24 3.65
C ILE A 80 -3.14 -2.43 4.94
N GLU A 81 -2.01 -1.90 5.40
CA GLU A 81 -1.96 -1.13 6.64
C GLU A 81 -2.77 0.16 6.54
N LYS A 82 -2.67 0.86 5.40
CA LYS A 82 -3.50 2.04 5.12
C LYS A 82 -4.99 1.71 5.17
N ALA A 83 -5.41 0.63 4.51
CA ALA A 83 -6.80 0.19 4.53
C ALA A 83 -7.28 -0.18 5.94
N ARG A 84 -6.43 -0.81 6.76
CA ARG A 84 -6.72 -1.10 8.17
C ARG A 84 -6.96 0.18 8.96
N LEU A 85 -6.03 1.14 8.85
CA LEU A 85 -6.12 2.42 9.56
C LEU A 85 -7.34 3.24 9.13
N GLU A 86 -7.67 3.26 7.83
CA GLU A 86 -8.87 3.93 7.30
C GLU A 86 -10.16 3.29 7.87
N LYS A 87 -10.21 1.95 7.92
CA LYS A 87 -11.34 1.22 8.52
C LYS A 87 -11.49 1.54 10.01
N GLU A 88 -10.40 1.54 10.75
CA GLU A 88 -10.41 1.87 12.19
C GLU A 88 -10.84 3.32 12.45
N ALA A 89 -10.36 4.26 11.63
CA ALA A 89 -10.78 5.66 11.71
C ALA A 89 -12.28 5.81 11.42
N LEU A 90 -12.79 5.11 10.40
CA LEU A 90 -14.21 5.10 10.06
C LEU A 90 -15.08 4.52 11.19
N GLU A 91 -14.67 3.38 11.76
CA GLU A 91 -15.41 2.76 12.88
C GLU A 91 -15.37 3.64 14.14
N LYS A 92 -14.22 4.24 14.48
CA LYS A 92 -14.13 5.21 15.57
C LYS A 92 -15.04 6.42 15.35
N ALA A 93 -15.11 6.93 14.12
CA ALA A 93 -16.00 8.04 13.77
C ALA A 93 -17.49 7.64 13.90
N LYS A 94 -17.87 6.44 13.47
CA LYS A 94 -19.23 5.91 13.65
C LYS A 94 -19.59 5.76 15.12
N ILE A 95 -18.74 5.13 15.92
CA ILE A 95 -18.95 4.95 17.36
C ILE A 95 -19.05 6.32 18.05
N SER A 96 -18.15 7.25 17.73
CA SER A 96 -18.19 8.62 18.28
C SER A 96 -19.51 9.33 17.93
N LYS A 97 -20.00 9.19 16.71
CA LYS A 97 -21.29 9.77 16.29
C LYS A 97 -22.47 9.15 17.05
N VAL A 98 -22.49 7.84 17.23
CA VAL A 98 -23.54 7.15 18.02
C VAL A 98 -23.45 7.56 19.48
N ARG A 99 -22.25 7.63 20.06
CA ARG A 99 -22.03 8.07 21.43
C ARG A 99 -22.54 9.48 21.67
N LYS A 100 -22.22 10.44 20.78
CA LYS A 100 -22.76 11.80 20.87
C LYS A 100 -24.29 11.82 20.87
N LYS A 101 -24.93 11.04 20.00
CA LYS A 101 -26.40 10.92 19.98
C LYS A 101 -26.96 10.32 21.26
N LEU A 102 -26.28 9.33 21.86
CA LEU A 102 -26.68 8.77 23.14
C LEU A 102 -26.52 9.83 24.24
N ASP A 103 -25.38 10.51 24.30
CA ASP A 103 -25.11 11.57 25.26
C ASP A 103 -26.20 12.67 25.17
N GLU A 104 -26.54 13.13 23.97
CA GLU A 104 -27.63 14.09 23.73
C GLU A 104 -29.01 13.57 24.15
N LYS A 105 -29.28 12.27 23.95
CA LYS A 105 -30.54 11.62 24.33
C LYS A 105 -30.67 11.52 25.85
N PHE A 106 -29.61 11.07 26.53
CA PHE A 106 -29.62 10.84 27.97
C PHE A 106 -29.42 12.11 28.79
N ALA A 107 -28.77 13.15 28.25
CA ALA A 107 -28.65 14.46 28.92
C ALA A 107 -30.01 15.11 29.22
N LYS A 108 -31.08 14.68 28.54
CA LYS A 108 -32.45 15.19 28.71
C LYS A 108 -33.29 14.36 29.68
N LEU A 109 -32.76 13.26 30.21
CA LEU A 109 -33.47 12.34 31.10
C LEU A 109 -32.95 12.46 32.52
N ASP A 110 -33.83 12.23 33.50
CA ASP A 110 -33.38 12.04 34.88
C ASP A 110 -32.78 10.63 35.08
N TRP A 111 -32.25 10.38 36.28
CA TRP A 111 -31.60 9.09 36.58
C TRP A 111 -32.57 7.90 36.58
N LYS A 112 -33.85 8.11 36.93
CA LYS A 112 -34.89 7.05 36.93
C LYS A 112 -35.28 6.69 35.51
N GLU A 113 -35.49 7.69 34.66
CA GLU A 113 -35.81 7.53 33.24
C GLU A 113 -34.66 6.88 32.49
N THR A 114 -33.43 7.28 32.79
CA THR A 114 -32.20 6.67 32.25
C THR A 114 -32.10 5.20 32.65
N ALA A 115 -32.29 4.89 33.94
CA ALA A 115 -32.27 3.52 34.44
C ALA A 115 -33.36 2.66 33.78
N TYR A 116 -34.58 3.20 33.64
CA TYR A 116 -35.68 2.52 32.97
C TYR A 116 -35.37 2.20 31.50
N GLN A 117 -34.77 3.13 30.75
CA GLN A 117 -34.38 2.85 29.37
C GLN A 117 -33.27 1.80 29.26
N TYR A 118 -32.30 1.82 30.18
CA TYR A 118 -31.19 0.87 30.19
C TYR A 118 -31.65 -0.56 30.46
N VAL A 119 -32.40 -0.79 31.55
CA VAL A 119 -32.86 -2.13 31.96
C VAL A 119 -33.86 -2.74 30.97
N ASN A 120 -34.55 -1.90 30.19
CA ASN A 120 -35.46 -2.34 29.13
C ASN A 120 -34.81 -2.42 27.74
N SER A 121 -33.53 -2.05 27.61
CA SER A 121 -32.81 -2.13 26.33
C SER A 121 -32.56 -3.57 25.90
N ASP A 122 -32.39 -3.77 24.59
CA ASP A 122 -32.02 -5.08 24.03
C ASP A 122 -30.65 -5.57 24.53
N CYS A 123 -29.79 -4.66 24.98
CA CYS A 123 -28.50 -5.01 25.58
C CYS A 123 -28.67 -5.69 26.95
N ALA A 124 -29.61 -5.20 27.78
CA ALA A 124 -29.90 -5.78 29.08
C ALA A 124 -30.69 -7.10 28.99
N LYS A 125 -31.43 -7.30 27.88
CA LYS A 125 -32.26 -8.49 27.64
C LYS A 125 -31.52 -9.64 26.97
N LYS A 126 -30.35 -9.41 26.39
CA LYS A 126 -29.55 -10.49 25.81
C LYS A 126 -28.91 -11.31 26.94
N PRO A 127 -29.04 -12.65 26.94
CA PRO A 127 -28.30 -13.48 27.87
C PRO A 127 -26.81 -13.25 27.61
N HIS A 128 -26.09 -12.84 28.66
CA HIS A 128 -24.64 -12.91 28.65
C HIS A 128 -24.28 -14.40 28.53
N PHE A 129 -23.97 -14.85 27.31
CA PHE A 129 -23.38 -16.17 27.09
C PHE A 129 -22.09 -16.20 27.91
N LYS A 130 -22.10 -17.04 28.96
CA LYS A 130 -20.91 -17.45 29.71
C LYS A 130 -19.98 -18.25 28.81
#